data_AF-A0A1U7DES4-F1
#
_entry.id   AF-A0A1U7DES4-F1
#
_cell.length_a   1.000
_cell.length_b   1.000
_cell.length_c   1.000
_cell.angle_alpha   90.00
_cell.angle_beta   90.00
_cell.angle_gamma   90.00
#
_symmetry.space_group_name_H-M   'P 1'
#
loop_
_entity.id
_entity.type
_entity.pdbx_description
1 polymer ?
#
loop_
_entity_poly.entity_id
_entity_poly.type
_entity_poly.pdbx_seq_one_letter_code
_entity_poly.pdbx_strand_id
1 'polypeptide(L)'
;MIKDTLDPKGLIREAYRMEGITRAECRSIFLDWALSSADERDTAADIRQLLERHSADSQGHPMTAVLMEGAASHEAPGRRGGRKARVPE
;
A
#
# COMPACT_ATOMS: atom_id res chain seq x y z
N MET A 1 -21.52 0.57 -13.44
CA MET A 1 -20.71 1.07 -12.32
C MET A 1 -19.26 1.00 -12.75
N ILE A 2 -18.60 2.15 -12.90
CA ILE A 2 -17.17 2.17 -13.22
C ILE A 2 -16.45 1.73 -11.93
N LYS A 3 -15.92 0.50 -11.94
CA LYS A 3 -15.15 -0.03 -10.82
C LYS A 3 -13.77 0.60 -10.91
N ASP A 4 -13.34 1.29 -9.85
CA ASP A 4 -11.97 1.81 -9.80
C ASP A 4 -11.00 0.62 -9.81
N THR A 5 -10.22 0.48 -10.87
CA THR A 5 -9.32 -0.67 -11.01
C THR A 5 -8.21 -0.65 -9.96
N LEU A 6 -7.73 0.55 -9.58
CA LEU A 6 -6.63 0.71 -8.62
C LEU A 6 -7.11 0.57 -7.18
N ASP A 7 -8.30 1.07 -6.87
CA ASP A 7 -8.91 0.98 -5.54
C ASP A 7 -10.37 0.51 -5.60
N PRO A 8 -10.63 -0.79 -5.93
CA PRO A 8 -11.99 -1.28 -6.16
C PRO A 8 -12.92 -1.18 -4.96
N LYS A 9 -12.35 -1.11 -3.75
CA LYS A 9 -13.07 -0.98 -2.48
C LYS A 9 -13.11 0.48 -1.98
N GLY A 10 -12.34 1.39 -2.58
CA GLY A 10 -12.21 2.77 -2.13
C GLY A 10 -11.40 2.93 -0.83
N LEU A 11 -10.64 1.92 -0.39
CA LEU A 11 -9.95 1.92 0.90
C LEU A 11 -8.92 3.04 1.02
N ILE A 12 -8.10 3.20 -0.02
CA ILE A 12 -7.05 4.22 -0.06
C ILE A 12 -7.68 5.60 -0.16
N ARG A 13 -8.70 5.74 -1.01
CA ARG A 13 -9.44 7.00 -1.15
C ARG A 13 -10.07 7.45 0.16
N GLU A 14 -10.73 6.54 0.87
CA GLU A 14 -11.38 6.88 2.15
C GLU A 14 -10.35 7.21 3.22
N ALA A 15 -9.17 6.57 3.24
CA ALA A 15 -8.11 6.92 4.18
C ALA A 15 -7.63 8.37 4.01
N TYR A 16 -7.48 8.88 2.79
CA TYR A 16 -7.13 10.28 2.54
C TYR A 16 -8.19 11.29 2.99
N ARG A 17 -9.44 10.84 3.20
CA ARG A 17 -10.56 11.67 3.66
C ARG A 17 -10.77 11.61 5.18
N MET A 18 -10.12 10.67 5.86
CA MET A 18 -10.25 10.51 7.30
C MET A 18 -9.36 11.53 8.02
N GLU A 19 -9.98 12.52 8.64
CA GLU A 19 -9.27 13.49 9.48
C GLU A 19 -8.69 12.81 10.73
N GLY A 20 -7.42 13.11 11.04
CA GLY A 20 -6.76 12.60 12.24
C GLY A 20 -6.37 11.11 12.19
N ILE A 21 -6.50 10.44 11.04
CA ILE A 21 -6.08 9.05 10.89
C ILE A 21 -4.59 8.89 11.20
N THR A 22 -4.25 7.86 11.97
CA THR A 22 -2.86 7.60 12.34
C THR A 22 -2.13 6.78 11.29
N ARG A 23 -0.80 6.85 11.34
CA ARG A 23 0.08 6.02 10.51
C ARG A 23 -0.17 4.51 10.67
N ALA A 24 -0.51 4.06 11.88
CA ALA A 24 -0.79 2.66 12.16
C ALA A 24 -2.09 2.21 11.47
N GLU A 25 -3.13 3.03 11.52
CA GLU A 25 -4.40 2.77 10.82
C GLU A 25 -4.21 2.77 9.30
N CYS A 26 -3.45 3.73 8.76
CA CYS A 26 -3.11 3.74 7.33
C CYS A 26 -2.41 2.45 6.89
N ARG A 27 -1.52 1.88 7.71
CA ARG A 27 -0.87 0.60 7.40
C ARG A 27 -1.85 -0.57 7.35
N SER A 28 -2.81 -0.62 8.28
CA SER A 28 -3.85 -1.65 8.28
C SER A 28 -4.74 -1.55 7.04
N ILE A 29 -5.15 -0.33 6.66
CA ILE A 29 -5.93 -0.08 5.44
C ILE A 29 -5.14 -0.46 4.19
N PHE A 30 -3.87 -0.04 4.11
CA PHE A 30 -2.98 -0.39 3.01
C PHE A 30 -2.82 -1.91 2.87
N LEU A 31 -2.71 -2.64 3.98
CA LEU A 31 -2.63 -4.09 3.95
C LEU A 31 -3.91 -4.74 3.42
N ASP A 32 -5.10 -4.30 3.85
CA ASP A 32 -6.37 -4.82 3.30
C ASP A 32 -6.51 -4.54 1.80
N TRP A 33 -6.07 -3.35 1.37
CA TRP A 33 -6.00 -3.00 -0.05
C TRP A 33 -5.04 -3.92 -0.81
N ALA A 34 -3.82 -4.11 -0.31
CA ALA A 34 -2.81 -4.96 -0.94
C ALA A 34 -3.26 -6.43 -1.04
N LEU A 35 -3.90 -6.95 0.00
CA LEU A 35 -4.49 -8.30 0.00
C LEU A 35 -5.68 -8.44 -0.96
N SER A 36 -6.33 -7.33 -1.30
CA SER A 36 -7.43 -7.28 -2.28
C SER A 36 -6.95 -6.98 -3.70
N SER A 37 -5.68 -6.59 -3.87
CA SER A 37 -5.05 -6.46 -5.17
C SER A 37 -4.85 -7.87 -5.75
N ALA A 38 -5.13 -8.03 -7.05
CA ALA A 38 -5.04 -9.35 -7.67
C ALA A 38 -3.57 -9.77 -7.76
N ASP A 39 -3.24 -11.03 -7.46
CA ASP A 39 -1.87 -11.58 -7.41
C ASP A 39 -1.03 -11.34 -8.68
N GLU A 40 -1.67 -11.06 -9.82
CA GLU A 40 -1.00 -10.81 -11.11
C GLU A 40 -0.73 -9.32 -11.40
N ARG A 41 -1.19 -8.39 -10.54
CA ARG A 41 -0.94 -6.96 -10.73
C ARG A 41 0.39 -6.55 -10.13
N ASP A 42 1.12 -5.69 -10.85
CA ASP A 42 2.31 -5.04 -10.33
C ASP A 42 1.90 -4.06 -9.22
N THR A 43 1.96 -4.54 -7.97
CA THR A 43 1.59 -3.75 -6.79
C THR A 43 2.41 -2.45 -6.71
N ALA A 44 3.69 -2.47 -7.12
CA ALA A 44 4.51 -1.25 -7.10
C ALA A 44 4.02 -0.23 -8.14
N ALA A 45 3.63 -0.70 -9.34
CA ALA A 45 3.01 0.17 -10.35
C ALA A 45 1.64 0.71 -9.90
N ASP A 46 0.82 -0.10 -9.23
CA ASP A 46 -0.47 0.34 -8.69
C ASP A 46 -0.28 1.40 -7.59
N ILE A 47 0.70 1.21 -6.69
CA ILE A 47 1.05 2.19 -5.65
C ILE A 47 1.49 3.52 -6.27
N ARG A 48 2.33 3.50 -7.32
CA ARG A 48 2.79 4.71 -8.02
C ARG A 48 1.63 5.50 -8.61
N GLN A 49 0.67 4.80 -9.22
CA GLN A 49 -0.52 5.44 -9.77
C GLN A 49 -1.43 6.03 -8.68
N LEU A 50 -1.54 5.36 -7.53
CA LEU A 50 -2.27 5.89 -6.38
C LEU A 50 -1.60 7.16 -5.81
N LEU A 51 -0.26 7.16 -5.70
CA LEU A 51 0.50 8.34 -5.26
C LEU A 51 0.30 9.54 -6.20
N GLU A 52 0.34 9.31 -7.51
CA GLU A 52 0.09 10.35 -8.51
C GLU A 52 -1.33 10.91 -8.40
N ARG A 53 -2.32 10.01 -8.28
CA ARG A 53 -3.73 10.37 -8.15
C ARG A 53 -4.02 11.21 -6.91
N HIS A 54 -3.37 10.89 -5.79
CA HIS A 54 -3.55 11.57 -4.51
C HIS A 54 -2.48 12.65 -4.26
N SER A 55 -1.79 13.12 -5.29
CA SER A 55 -0.74 14.13 -5.18
C SER A 55 -1.21 15.43 -4.51
N ALA A 56 -2.45 15.87 -4.76
CA ALA A 56 -3.03 17.06 -4.11
C ALA A 56 -3.23 16.87 -2.59
N ASP A 57 -3.67 15.69 -2.17
CA ASP A 57 -3.90 15.34 -0.76
C ASP A 57 -2.64 14.73 -0.11
N SER A 58 -1.52 14.69 -0.84
CA SER A 58 -0.33 13.98 -0.42
C SER A 58 0.43 14.69 0.71
N GLN A 59 0.31 16.02 0.78
CA GLN A 59 1.13 16.86 1.64
C GLN A 59 0.76 16.67 3.11
N GLY A 60 1.59 15.92 3.83
CA GLY A 60 1.43 15.68 5.27
C GLY A 60 0.48 14.54 5.64
N HIS A 61 -0.18 13.90 4.66
CA HIS A 61 -1.07 12.79 4.96
C HIS A 61 -0.30 11.49 5.25
N PRO A 62 -0.56 10.77 6.36
CA PRO A 62 0.19 9.58 6.75
C PRO A 62 0.06 8.42 5.76
N MET A 63 -1.03 8.34 5.00
CA MET A 63 -1.20 7.33 3.94
C MET A 63 -0.14 7.46 2.84
N THR A 64 0.27 8.67 2.47
CA THR A 64 1.31 8.91 1.45
C THR A 64 2.63 8.25 1.86
N ALA A 65 3.02 8.40 3.13
CA ALA A 65 4.24 7.78 3.66
C ALA A 65 4.15 6.24 3.64
N VAL A 66 2.97 5.68 3.93
CA VAL A 66 2.74 4.23 3.88
C VAL A 66 2.84 3.71 2.44
N LEU A 67 2.22 4.40 1.48
CA LEU A 67 2.32 4.05 0.05
C LEU A 67 3.77 4.11 -0.44
N MET A 68 4.53 5.16 -0.11
CA MET A 68 5.94 5.26 -0.48
C MET A 68 6.79 4.11 0.11
N GLU A 69 6.60 3.76 1.39
CA GLU A 69 7.27 2.61 2.02
C GLU A 69 6.86 1.28 1.35
N GLY A 70 5.59 1.14 0.98
CA GLY A 70 5.06 0.00 0.26
C GLY A 70 5.74 -0.18 -1.10
N ALA A 71 5.87 0.89 -1.90
CA ALA A 71 6.55 0.85 -3.20
C ALA A 71 8.01 0.41 -3.07
N ALA A 72 8.74 0.99 -2.11
CA ALA A 72 10.15 0.65 -1.88
C ALA A 72 10.35 -0.81 -1.42
N SER A 73 9.41 -1.35 -0.63
CA SER A 73 9.49 -2.72 -0.13
C SER A 73 9.23 -3.76 -1.23
N HIS A 74 8.39 -3.45 -2.23
CA HIS A 74 8.11 -4.34 -3.35
C HIS A 74 9.24 -4.36 -4.39
N GLU A 75 10.07 -3.31 -4.47
CA GLU A 75 11.28 -3.30 -5.30
C GLU A 75 12.41 -4.16 -4.74
N ALA A 76 12.37 -4.53 -3.46
CA ALA A 76 13.31 -5.47 -2.86
C ALA A 76 12.67 -6.86 -2.75
N PRO A 77 12.91 -7.80 -3.69
CA PRO A 77 12.39 -9.16 -3.61
C PRO A 77 13.17 -9.95 -2.55
N GLY A 78 12.96 -9.62 -1.27
CA GLY A 78 13.63 -10.22 -0.14
C GLY A 78 12.66 -11.06 0.66
N ARG A 79 12.49 -12.34 0.28
CA ARG A 79 11.75 -13.34 1.08
C ARG A 79 12.43 -13.53 2.45
N ARG A 80 12.09 -12.70 3.43
CA ARG A 80 12.51 -12.90 4.81
C ARG A 80 11.68 -14.02 5.44
N GLY A 81 12.32 -15.16 5.67
CA GLY A 81 11.97 -16.03 6.79
C GLY A 81 11.28 -17.34 6.48
N GLY A 82 11.80 -18.15 5.55
CA GLY A 82 11.61 -19.60 5.63
C GLY A 82 12.54 -20.19 6.71
N ARG A 83 12.12 -21.27 7.40
CA ARG A 83 12.85 -21.99 8.48
C ARG A 83 14.38 -22.12 8.28
N LYS A 84 14.87 -22.19 7.03
CA LYS A 84 16.30 -22.28 6.69
C LYS A 84 17.17 -21.12 7.21
N ALA A 85 16.62 -19.95 7.50
CA ALA A 85 17.41 -18.84 8.06
C ALA A 85 17.66 -18.95 9.58
N ARG A 86 17.04 -19.92 10.28
CA ARG A 86 17.10 -20.03 11.75
C ARG A 86 18.05 -21.10 12.28
N VAL A 87 18.71 -21.88 11.43
CA VAL A 87 19.61 -22.95 11.89
C VAL A 87 21.01 -22.68 11.32
N PRO A 88 21.98 -22.27 12.15
CA PRO A 88 23.39 -22.38 11.79
C PRO A 88 23.80 -23.87 11.79
N GLU A 89 24.62 -24.29 10.82
CA GLU A 89 25.35 -25.57 10.88
C GLU A 89 26.33 -25.59 12.07
#